data_AF-A0A2X1NNH5-F1
#
_entry.id   AF-A0A2X1NNH5-F1
#
_cell.length_a   1.000
_cell.length_b   1.000
_cell.length_c   1.000
_cell.angle_alpha   90.00
_cell.angle_beta   90.00
_cell.angle_gamma   90.00
#
_symmetry.space_group_name_H-M   'P 1'
#
loop_
_entity.id
_entity.type
_entity.pdbx_description
1 polymer ?
#
loop_
_entity_poly.entity_id
_entity_poly.type
_entity_poly.pdbx_seq_one_letter_code
_entity_poly.pdbx_strand_id
1 'polypeptide(L)'
;MLLEDEELEQEIIALIKDKHMTADAAAHEVIEGQASALEELDDEYLKERAADVRDIGKRLLRNILGLKIIDLSAIQDEVILVAADLTPSETAQLNLKKVLGFITDAGGRTSHTSIMARSLELPAIVVPVASPLR
;
A
#
# COMPACT_ATOMS: atom_id res chain seq x y z
N MET A 1 -13.14 8.36 -1.36
CA MET A 1 -14.43 7.66 -1.59
C MET A 1 -14.49 6.29 -0.92
N LEU A 2 -13.50 5.40 -1.02
CA LEU A 2 -13.53 4.11 -0.27
C LEU A 2 -13.34 4.26 1.25
N LEU A 3 -12.55 5.25 1.69
CA LEU A 3 -12.29 5.50 3.12
C LEU A 3 -13.44 6.24 3.83
N GLU A 4 -14.28 6.95 3.07
CA GLU A 4 -15.41 7.74 3.58
C GLU A 4 -16.73 7.00 3.38
N ASP A 5 -16.66 5.68 3.20
CA ASP A 5 -17.85 4.85 3.07
C ASP A 5 -18.54 4.73 4.43
N GLU A 6 -19.81 5.14 4.48
CA GLU A 6 -20.62 5.08 5.70
C GLU A 6 -20.79 3.65 6.21
N GLU A 7 -20.77 2.65 5.32
CA GLU A 7 -20.87 1.23 5.70
C GLU A 7 -19.62 0.79 6.47
N LEU A 8 -18.43 1.17 5.97
CA LEU A 8 -17.15 0.87 6.61
C LEU A 8 -17.03 1.57 7.97
N GLU A 9 -17.46 2.83 8.07
CA GLU A 9 -17.48 3.55 9.35
C GLU A 9 -18.40 2.86 10.37
N GLN A 10 -19.61 2.48 9.96
CA GLN A 10 -20.57 1.83 10.84
C GLN A 10 -20.09 0.45 11.32
N GLU A 11 -19.50 -0.36 10.45
CA GLU A 11 -18.93 -1.65 10.81
C GLU A 11 -17.79 -1.52 11.84
N ILE A 12 -16.86 -0.59 11.62
CA ILE A 12 -15.76 -0.35 12.57
C ILE A 12 -16.32 0.11 13.92
N ILE A 13 -17.27 1.05 13.92
CA ILE A 13 -17.89 1.55 15.16
C ILE A 13 -18.63 0.42 15.89
N ALA A 14 -19.33 -0.45 15.16
CA ALA A 14 -20.04 -1.59 15.73
C ALA A 14 -19.06 -2.57 16.40
N LEU A 15 -17.95 -2.94 15.74
CA LEU A 15 -16.93 -3.81 16.34
C LEU A 15 -16.32 -3.21 17.61
N ILE A 16 -16.06 -1.91 17.63
CA ILE A 16 -15.53 -1.22 18.81
C ILE A 16 -16.56 -1.25 19.95
N LYS A 17 -17.83 -0.94 19.68
CA LYS A 17 -18.88 -0.82 20.72
C LYS A 17 -19.38 -2.18 21.21
N ASP A 18 -19.60 -3.13 20.30
CA ASP A 18 -20.25 -4.40 20.60
C ASP A 18 -19.23 -5.44 21.07
N LYS A 19 -18.08 -5.54 20.38
CA LYS A 19 -17.01 -6.51 20.70
C LYS A 19 -15.91 -5.94 21.61
N HIS A 20 -15.99 -4.66 22.00
CA HIS A 20 -14.98 -3.98 22.84
C HIS A 20 -13.56 -4.06 22.26
N MET A 21 -13.45 -4.02 20.94
CA MET A 21 -12.16 -4.03 20.24
C MET A 21 -11.50 -2.65 20.27
N THR A 22 -10.17 -2.62 20.18
CA THR A 22 -9.44 -1.37 19.96
C THR A 22 -9.69 -0.87 18.53
N ALA A 23 -9.55 0.44 18.32
CA ALA A 23 -9.82 1.05 17.02
C ALA A 23 -8.92 0.48 15.89
N ASP A 24 -7.65 0.18 16.21
CA ASP A 24 -6.72 -0.46 15.28
C ASP A 24 -7.13 -1.89 14.95
N ALA A 25 -7.54 -2.69 15.95
CA ALA A 25 -7.98 -4.06 15.71
C ALA A 25 -9.28 -4.10 14.90
N ALA A 26 -10.26 -3.26 15.23
CA ALA A 26 -11.53 -3.16 14.52
C ALA A 26 -11.33 -2.72 13.06
N ALA A 27 -10.54 -1.66 12.84
CA ALA A 27 -10.23 -1.19 11.49
C ALA A 27 -9.47 -2.25 10.68
N HIS A 28 -8.55 -2.98 11.29
CA HIS A 28 -7.83 -4.07 10.62
C HIS A 28 -8.78 -5.22 10.23
N GLU A 29 -9.69 -5.64 11.12
CA GLU A 29 -10.64 -6.73 10.87
C GLU A 29 -11.55 -6.41 9.67
N VAL A 30 -12.11 -5.21 9.61
CA VAL A 30 -12.99 -4.78 8.50
C VAL A 30 -12.22 -4.71 7.18
N ILE A 31 -11.05 -4.04 7.17
CA ILE A 31 -10.27 -3.88 5.93
C ILE A 31 -9.76 -5.22 5.41
N GLU A 32 -9.26 -6.10 6.29
CA GLU A 32 -8.77 -7.41 5.87
C GLU A 32 -9.91 -8.29 5.36
N GLY A 33 -11.11 -8.19 5.94
CA GLY A 33 -12.32 -8.85 5.44
C GLY A 33 -12.67 -8.42 4.01
N GLN A 34 -12.69 -7.11 3.74
CA GLN A 34 -12.94 -6.57 2.40
C GLN A 34 -11.87 -6.98 1.39
N ALA A 35 -10.59 -6.90 1.77
CA ALA A 35 -9.49 -7.29 0.90
C ALA A 35 -9.53 -8.79 0.59
N SER A 36 -9.79 -9.63 1.59
CA SER A 36 -9.89 -11.09 1.40
C SER A 36 -11.07 -11.44 0.49
N ALA A 37 -12.23 -10.79 0.66
CA ALA A 37 -13.38 -11.00 -0.21
C ALA A 37 -13.09 -10.63 -1.68
N LEU A 38 -12.25 -9.61 -1.92
CA LEU A 38 -11.81 -9.25 -3.28
C LEU A 38 -10.81 -10.26 -3.87
N GLU A 39 -9.94 -10.86 -3.05
CA GLU A 39 -8.98 -11.88 -3.51
C GLU A 39 -9.61 -13.23 -3.84
N GLU A 40 -10.70 -13.58 -3.16
CA GLU A 40 -11.47 -14.81 -3.43
C GLU A 40 -12.15 -14.76 -4.80
N LEU A 41 -12.31 -13.57 -5.39
CA LEU A 41 -12.82 -13.41 -6.74
C LEU A 41 -11.73 -13.78 -7.75
N ASP A 42 -12.06 -14.66 -8.69
CA ASP A 42 -11.11 -15.16 -9.69
C ASP A 42 -10.94 -14.19 -10.87
N ASP A 43 -10.63 -12.92 -10.55
CA ASP A 43 -10.38 -11.82 -11.47
C ASP A 43 -9.07 -11.10 -11.06
N GLU A 44 -8.11 -11.07 -11.98
CA GLU A 44 -6.78 -10.46 -11.77
C GLU A 44 -6.88 -8.97 -11.42
N TYR A 45 -7.83 -8.25 -12.02
CA TYR A 45 -8.06 -6.83 -11.72
C TYR A 45 -8.62 -6.62 -10.31
N LEU A 46 -9.47 -7.53 -9.82
CA LEU A 46 -10.01 -7.45 -8.47
C LEU A 46 -8.97 -7.84 -7.41
N LYS A 47 -8.06 -8.78 -7.73
CA LYS A 47 -6.91 -9.10 -6.89
C LYS A 47 -5.96 -7.91 -6.76
N GLU A 48 -5.70 -7.16 -7.84
CA GLU A 48 -4.94 -5.90 -7.74
C GLU A 48 -5.67 -4.87 -6.85
N ARG A 49 -6.99 -4.75 -7.00
CA ARG A 49 -7.80 -3.86 -6.15
C ARG A 49 -7.80 -4.24 -4.67
N ALA A 50 -7.66 -5.52 -4.34
CA ALA A 50 -7.50 -5.96 -2.95
C ALA A 50 -6.21 -5.41 -2.33
N ALA A 51 -5.12 -5.34 -3.10
CA ALA A 51 -3.87 -4.73 -2.64
C ALA A 51 -4.03 -3.23 -2.35
N ASP A 52 -4.79 -2.50 -3.18
CA ASP A 52 -5.11 -1.08 -2.97
C ASP A 52 -5.92 -0.88 -1.67
N VAL A 53 -6.93 -1.72 -1.42
CA VAL A 53 -7.72 -1.68 -0.18
C VAL A 53 -6.84 -1.91 1.05
N ARG A 54 -5.92 -2.88 0.98
CA ARG A 54 -4.94 -3.10 2.07
C ARG A 54 -4.00 -1.92 2.26
N ASP A 55 -3.57 -1.24 1.19
CA ASP A 55 -2.72 -0.05 1.31
C ASP A 55 -3.43 1.07 2.08
N ILE A 56 -4.69 1.33 1.74
CA ILE A 56 -5.53 2.31 2.44
C ILE A 56 -5.68 1.93 3.93
N GLY A 57 -5.95 0.65 4.22
CA GLY A 57 -6.03 0.15 5.60
C GLY A 57 -4.74 0.33 6.39
N LYS A 58 -3.59 -0.02 5.80
CA LYS A 58 -2.28 0.19 6.43
C LYS A 58 -2.05 1.65 6.77
N ARG A 59 -2.44 2.57 5.88
CA ARG A 59 -2.34 4.01 6.13
C ARG A 59 -3.28 4.47 7.26
N LEU A 60 -4.52 3.97 7.29
CA LEU A 60 -5.47 4.22 8.36
C LEU A 60 -4.92 3.76 9.72
N LEU A 61 -4.38 2.53 9.80
CA LEU A 61 -3.77 1.99 11.01
C LEU A 61 -2.58 2.82 11.48
N ARG A 62 -1.71 3.26 10.56
CA ARG A 62 -0.60 4.17 10.88
C ARG A 62 -1.10 5.48 11.50
N ASN A 63 -2.20 6.04 10.98
CA ASN A 63 -2.83 7.24 11.53
C ASN A 63 -3.41 6.99 12.94
N ILE A 64 -4.15 5.89 13.13
CA ILE A 64 -4.75 5.51 14.43
C ILE A 64 -3.66 5.33 15.50
N LEU A 65 -2.57 4.66 15.15
CA LEU A 65 -1.45 4.39 16.05
C LEU A 65 -0.49 5.58 16.22
N GLY A 66 -0.71 6.69 15.50
CA GLY A 66 0.18 7.85 15.51
C GLY A 66 1.60 7.56 15.02
N LEU A 67 1.77 6.53 14.18
CA LEU A 67 3.07 6.18 13.61
C LEU A 67 3.49 7.25 12.60
N LYS A 68 4.79 7.56 12.56
CA LYS A 68 5.32 8.47 11.55
C LYS A 68 5.13 7.87 10.17
N ILE A 69 4.32 8.52 9.35
CA ILE A 69 4.24 8.25 7.92
C ILE A 69 5.45 8.93 7.28
N ILE A 70 6.25 8.14 6.57
CA ILE A 70 7.40 8.68 5.83
C ILE A 70 6.84 9.44 4.63
N ASP A 71 7.08 10.74 4.61
CA ASP A 71 6.73 11.58 3.47
C ASP A 71 7.89 11.59 2.48
N LEU A 72 7.75 10.85 1.38
CA LEU A 72 8.75 10.78 0.32
C LEU A 72 8.89 12.10 -0.46
N SER A 73 7.94 13.03 -0.31
CA SER A 73 8.03 14.36 -0.91
C SER A 73 8.99 15.27 -0.14
N ALA A 74 9.18 15.01 1.15
CA ALA A 74 9.99 15.81 2.07
C ALA A 74 11.50 15.50 1.98
N ILE A 75 11.93 14.62 1.07
CA ILE A 75 13.34 14.30 0.82
C ILE A 75 14.07 15.56 0.33
N GLN A 76 15.15 15.95 1.03
CA GLN A 76 15.89 17.20 0.75
C GLN A 76 17.19 16.97 -0.02
N ASP A 77 17.80 15.80 0.14
CA ASP A 77 19.09 15.44 -0.46
C ASP A 77 18.91 14.47 -1.62
N GLU A 78 19.92 14.39 -2.49
CA GLU A 78 19.95 13.42 -3.58
C GLU A 78 20.15 12.00 -3.03
N VAL A 79 19.21 11.09 -3.31
CA VAL A 79 19.20 9.74 -2.72
C VAL A 79 18.80 8.67 -3.73
N ILE A 80 19.20 7.43 -3.46
CA ILE A 80 18.66 6.22 -4.10
C ILE A 80 17.70 5.58 -3.09
N LEU A 81 16.46 5.34 -3.51
CA LEU A 81 15.45 4.76 -2.63
C LEU A 81 15.56 3.22 -2.63
N VAL A 82 15.50 2.61 -1.45
CA VAL A 82 15.49 1.15 -1.29
C VAL A 82 14.28 0.77 -0.46
N ALA A 83 13.41 -0.08 -1.00
CA ALA A 83 12.18 -0.51 -0.34
C ALA A 83 11.86 -1.97 -0.68
N ALA A 84 11.08 -2.66 0.15
CA ALA A 84 10.63 -4.01 -0.20
C ALA A 84 9.67 -3.98 -1.39
N ASP A 85 8.73 -3.04 -1.38
CA ASP A 85 7.84 -2.70 -2.48
C ASP A 85 7.54 -1.19 -2.39
N LEU A 86 7.00 -0.63 -3.46
CA LEU A 86 6.54 0.75 -3.53
C LEU A 86 5.10 0.78 -3.97
N THR A 87 4.19 1.32 -3.17
CA THR A 87 2.78 1.40 -3.59
C THR A 87 2.58 2.56 -4.59
N PRO A 88 1.53 2.52 -5.44
CA PRO A 88 1.20 3.64 -6.34
C PRO A 88 1.07 4.98 -5.61
N SER A 89 0.60 4.95 -4.36
CA SER A 89 0.50 6.13 -3.49
C SER A 89 1.86 6.73 -3.14
N GLU A 90 2.85 5.88 -2.86
CA GLU A 90 4.21 6.27 -2.46
C GLU A 90 4.99 6.80 -3.67
N THR A 91 4.90 6.15 -4.82
CA THR A 91 5.54 6.60 -6.07
C THR A 91 4.98 7.93 -6.55
N ALA A 92 3.68 8.19 -6.36
CA ALA A 92 3.05 9.46 -6.70
C ALA A 92 3.55 10.64 -5.84
N GLN A 93 3.97 10.37 -4.59
CA GLN A 93 4.49 11.39 -3.67
C GLN A 93 6.00 11.59 -3.78
N LEU A 94 6.68 10.81 -4.62
CA LEU A 94 8.13 10.81 -4.75
C LEU A 94 8.66 12.17 -5.24
N ASN A 95 9.66 12.72 -4.55
CA ASN A 95 10.35 13.93 -5.01
C ASN A 95 11.31 13.60 -6.18
N LEU A 96 10.82 13.72 -7.41
CA LEU A 96 11.57 13.43 -8.65
C LEU A 96 12.85 14.26 -8.84
N LYS A 97 13.01 15.38 -8.12
CA LYS A 97 14.23 16.20 -8.19
C LYS A 97 15.36 15.67 -7.30
N LYS A 98 15.03 14.79 -6.36
CA LYS A 98 15.92 14.35 -5.28
C LYS A 98 16.14 12.85 -5.32
N VAL A 99 15.15 12.08 -5.74
CA VAL A 99 15.31 10.65 -5.92
C VAL A 99 15.96 10.39 -7.29
N LEU A 100 17.20 9.91 -7.27
CA LEU A 100 17.99 9.60 -8.47
C LEU A 100 17.61 8.25 -9.09
N GLY A 101 16.87 7.41 -8.35
CA GLY A 101 16.44 6.08 -8.76
C GLY A 101 15.97 5.25 -7.57
N PHE A 102 15.45 4.05 -7.81
CA PHE A 102 14.98 3.17 -6.74
C PHE A 102 15.22 1.68 -6.98
N ILE A 103 15.28 0.91 -5.89
CA ILE A 103 15.48 -0.54 -5.88
C ILE A 103 14.37 -1.18 -5.04
N THR A 104 13.68 -2.18 -5.58
CA THR A 104 12.67 -2.95 -4.84
C THR A 104 12.87 -4.47 -4.90
N ASP A 105 12.54 -5.14 -3.79
CA ASP A 105 12.60 -6.61 -3.65
C ASP A 105 11.37 -7.33 -4.22
N ALA A 106 10.26 -6.60 -4.38
CA ALA A 106 9.03 -7.06 -4.98
C ALA A 106 8.75 -6.33 -6.29
N GLY A 107 8.25 -7.09 -7.27
CA GLY A 107 7.84 -6.58 -8.56
C GLY A 107 8.03 -7.60 -9.68
N GLY A 108 7.93 -7.12 -10.91
CA GLY A 108 8.14 -7.89 -12.12
C GLY A 108 8.10 -6.97 -13.34
N ARG A 109 8.41 -7.47 -14.53
CA ARG A 109 8.48 -6.63 -15.74
C ARG A 109 7.20 -5.84 -16.03
N THR A 110 6.06 -6.34 -15.59
CA THR A 110 4.72 -5.75 -15.77
C THR A 110 4.14 -5.16 -14.48
N SER A 111 4.87 -5.16 -13.36
CA SER A 111 4.34 -4.61 -12.11
C SER A 111 4.14 -3.10 -12.18
N HIS A 112 3.26 -2.58 -11.32
CA HIS A 112 3.00 -1.15 -11.16
C HIS A 112 4.30 -0.37 -10.94
N THR A 113 5.19 -0.87 -10.08
CA THR A 113 6.50 -0.30 -9.80
C THR A 113 7.37 -0.17 -11.06
N SER A 114 7.39 -1.19 -11.92
CA SER A 114 8.13 -1.19 -13.19
C SER A 114 7.54 -0.24 -14.23
N ILE A 115 6.21 -0.16 -14.29
CA ILE A 115 5.50 0.76 -15.20
C ILE A 115 5.75 2.20 -14.76
N MET A 116 5.63 2.49 -13.47
CA MET A 116 5.88 3.83 -12.91
C MET A 116 7.33 4.27 -13.13
N ALA A 117 8.32 3.39 -12.92
CA ALA A 117 9.73 3.70 -13.20
C ALA A 117 9.93 4.25 -14.62
N ARG A 118 9.31 3.61 -15.61
CA ARG A 118 9.38 4.01 -17.02
C ARG A 118 8.69 5.34 -17.28
N SER A 119 7.48 5.51 -16.74
CA SER A 119 6.71 6.75 -16.91
C SER A 119 7.39 7.95 -16.25
N LEU A 120 8.12 7.73 -15.16
CA LEU A 120 8.86 8.76 -14.42
C LEU A 120 10.29 8.96 -14.93
N GLU A 121 10.73 8.19 -15.93
CA GLU A 121 12.09 8.21 -16.49
C GLU A 121 13.19 8.03 -15.43
N LEU A 122 12.90 7.30 -14.34
CA LEU A 122 13.84 7.01 -13.27
C LEU A 122 14.53 5.66 -13.48
N PRO A 123 15.85 5.57 -13.25
CA PRO A 123 16.53 4.27 -13.25
C PRO A 123 16.04 3.45 -12.05
N ALA A 124 15.56 2.23 -12.33
CA ALA A 124 15.02 1.34 -11.32
C ALA A 124 15.48 -0.11 -11.50
N ILE A 125 15.74 -0.78 -10.37
CA ILE A 125 15.95 -2.22 -10.31
C ILE A 125 14.80 -2.83 -9.53
N VAL A 126 14.13 -3.80 -10.13
CA VAL A 126 12.93 -4.43 -9.59
C VAL A 126 13.22 -5.92 -9.60
N VAL A 127 13.34 -6.51 -8.41
CA VAL A 127 13.64 -7.93 -8.27
C VAL A 127 12.32 -8.70 -8.36
N PRO A 128 12.19 -9.68 -9.26
CA PRO A 128 11.05 -10.58 -9.23
C PRO A 128 11.09 -11.40 -7.94
N VAL A 129 9.96 -11.49 -7.25
CA VAL A 129 9.84 -12.36 -6.07
C VAL A 129 10.21 -13.78 -6.52
N ALA A 130 11.39 -14.24 -6.11
CA ALA A 130 11.81 -15.59 -6.41
C ALA A 130 10.83 -16.54 -5.73
N SER A 131 10.16 -17.39 -6.52
CA SER A 131 9.44 -18.54 -5.96
C SER A 131 10.41 -19.28 -5.03
N PRO A 132 10.03 -19.65 -3.81
CA PRO A 132 10.94 -20.28 -2.87
C PRO A 132 11.57 -21.48 -3.56
N LEU A 133 12.90 -21.48 -3.64
CA LEU A 133 13.70 -22.58 -4.17
C LEU A 133 13.24 -23.86 -3.47
N ARG A 134 12.63 -24.76 -4.23
CA ARG A 134 12.32 -26.13 -3.80
C ARG A 134 13.59 -26.92 -3.55
#